data_AF-A0A6P2GRW9-F1
#
_entry.id   AF-A0A6P2GRW9-F1
#
_cell.length_a   1.000
_cell.length_b   1.000
_cell.length_c   1.000
_cell.angle_alpha   90.00
_cell.angle_beta   90.00
_cell.angle_gamma   90.00
#
_symmetry.space_group_name_H-M   'P 1'
#
loop_
_entity.id
_entity.type
_entity.pdbx_description
1 polymer ?
#
loop_
_entity_poly.entity_id
_entity_poly.type
_entity_poly.pdbx_seq_one_letter_code
_entity_poly.pdbx_strand_id
1 'polypeptide(L)'
;MRIDSLWIGQVALAALMDATFAMAVGSALLKAWLGKDGARPVVAPSHPAWLRAQHSLVAAALALVLADLGWLVYEAASMSGAGLGGAFAAIPVMLAQTHTGFAWSVAFAGAVVLAIVALAKPEGPVAHAVLWFAVIVVAAGKASLGHAADTGPLSAAVGVQTLHLLATAVWGGLVLAGGLAVLPVLGSSVARGALIRIGQQLSRTSAIAVVFVLGTGVLNALRGLGGSLAPLDGSTWGRVLLLKLLLVALALVLGGLNRFSALPRLRRTASTEDAHTFRNILHLEALTMVGVFVAAAVLSFSVPGFAALG
;
A
#
# COMPACT_ATOMS: atom_id res chain seq x y z
N MET A 1 -17.45 -15.75 11.25
CA MET A 1 -16.05 -15.88 10.79
C MET A 1 -15.35 -16.90 11.66
N ARG A 2 -14.86 -18.01 11.08
CA ARG A 2 -14.04 -18.97 11.83
C ARG A 2 -12.60 -18.47 11.75
N ILE A 3 -12.05 -18.04 12.88
CA ILE A 3 -10.65 -17.63 12.96
C ILE A 3 -9.83 -18.91 13.17
N ASP A 4 -9.21 -19.39 12.10
CA ASP A 4 -8.26 -20.50 12.16
C ASP A 4 -6.88 -20.05 11.64
N SER A 5 -5.90 -20.96 11.70
CA SER A 5 -4.53 -20.67 11.28
C SER A 5 -4.40 -20.34 9.79
N LEU A 6 -5.27 -20.88 8.94
CA LEU A 6 -5.31 -20.58 7.50
C LEU A 6 -5.77 -19.15 7.28
N TRP A 7 -6.88 -18.76 7.91
CA TRP A 7 -7.41 -17.40 7.82
C TRP A 7 -6.39 -16.36 8.31
N ILE A 8 -5.73 -16.61 9.44
CA ILE A 8 -4.68 -15.72 9.98
C ILE A 8 -3.54 -15.56 8.97
N GLY A 9 -3.10 -16.65 8.34
CA GLY A 9 -2.05 -16.62 7.33
C GLY A 9 -2.46 -15.86 6.07
N GLN A 10 -3.67 -16.09 5.54
CA GLN A 10 -4.20 -15.35 4.38
C GLN A 10 -4.23 -13.85 4.65
N VAL A 11 -4.76 -13.44 5.80
CA VAL A 11 -4.85 -12.03 6.19
C VAL A 11 -3.48 -11.41 6.38
N ALA A 12 -2.56 -12.11 7.05
CA ALA A 12 -1.20 -11.63 7.27
C ALA A 12 -0.46 -11.42 5.94
N LEU A 13 -0.58 -12.36 5.00
CA LEU A 13 0.03 -12.26 3.68
C LEU A 13 -0.62 -11.18 2.83
N ALA A 14 -1.95 -11.04 2.86
CA ALA A 14 -2.65 -9.97 2.17
C ALA A 14 -2.26 -8.57 2.69
N ALA A 15 -2.16 -8.41 4.02
CA ALA A 15 -1.67 -7.18 4.63
C ALA A 15 -0.22 -6.88 4.23
N LEU A 16 0.63 -7.92 4.17
CA LEU A 16 2.00 -7.79 3.70
C LEU A 16 2.06 -7.39 2.22
N MET A 17 1.25 -7.99 1.36
CA MET A 17 1.13 -7.61 -0.06
C MET A 17 0.70 -6.14 -0.19
N ASP A 18 -0.29 -5.68 0.59
CA ASP A 18 -0.75 -4.28 0.56
C ASP A 18 0.36 -3.30 1.01
N ALA A 19 0.99 -3.59 2.14
CA ALA A 19 2.05 -2.74 2.70
C ALA A 19 3.29 -2.69 1.80
N THR A 20 3.72 -3.83 1.25
CA THR A 20 4.90 -3.92 0.38
C THR A 20 4.64 -3.29 -0.98
N PHE A 21 3.45 -3.47 -1.57
CA PHE A 21 3.05 -2.76 -2.77
C PHE A 21 3.07 -1.24 -2.58
N ALA A 22 2.45 -0.74 -1.49
CA ALA A 22 2.48 0.67 -1.15
C ALA A 22 3.92 1.16 -0.94
N MET A 23 4.72 0.45 -0.13
CA MET A 23 6.13 0.78 0.13
C MET A 23 6.95 0.87 -1.16
N ALA A 24 6.73 -0.03 -2.13
CA ALA A 24 7.39 0.01 -3.43
C ALA A 24 7.00 1.27 -4.23
N VAL A 25 5.71 1.59 -4.32
CA VAL A 25 5.21 2.79 -5.00
C VAL A 25 5.78 4.07 -4.37
N GLY A 26 5.75 4.18 -3.04
CA GLY A 26 6.31 5.32 -2.31
C GLY A 26 7.83 5.45 -2.50
N SER A 27 8.55 4.33 -2.46
CA SER A 27 10.00 4.30 -2.69
C SER A 27 10.36 4.73 -4.11
N ALA A 28 9.58 4.31 -5.12
CA ALA A 28 9.76 4.74 -6.51
C ALA A 28 9.54 6.25 -6.68
N LEU A 29 8.48 6.81 -6.08
CA LEU A 29 8.22 8.26 -6.10
C LEU A 29 9.36 9.04 -5.43
N LEU A 30 9.75 8.64 -4.22
CA LEU A 30 10.82 9.31 -3.46
C LEU A 30 12.16 9.22 -4.19
N LYS A 31 12.52 8.05 -4.74
CA LYS A 31 13.72 7.87 -5.57
C LYS A 31 13.69 8.82 -6.78
N ALA A 32 12.57 8.91 -7.48
CA ALA A 32 12.43 9.78 -8.64
C ALA A 32 12.57 11.27 -8.27
N TRP A 33 11.95 11.71 -7.17
CA TRP A 33 12.04 13.09 -6.71
C TRP A 33 13.44 13.45 -6.23
N LEU A 34 14.08 12.59 -5.44
CA LEU A 34 15.47 12.76 -5.01
C LEU A 34 16.43 12.81 -6.20
N GLY A 35 16.20 11.95 -7.21
CA GLY A 35 16.97 11.97 -8.44
C GLY A 35 16.85 13.30 -9.18
N LYS A 36 15.64 13.86 -9.29
CA LYS A 36 15.38 15.20 -9.86
C LYS A 36 15.94 16.34 -9.02
N ASP A 37 16.02 16.16 -7.70
CA ASP A 37 16.61 17.11 -6.75
C ASP A 37 18.15 17.08 -6.73
N GLY A 38 18.78 16.30 -7.62
CA GLY A 38 20.24 16.23 -7.74
C GLY A 38 20.92 15.26 -6.78
N ALA A 39 20.20 14.29 -6.19
CA ALA A 39 20.76 13.33 -5.23
C ALA A 39 21.56 12.18 -5.87
N ARG A 40 21.72 12.14 -7.20
CA ARG A 40 22.41 11.03 -7.90
C ARG A 40 23.92 10.99 -7.67
N PRO A 41 24.67 12.11 -7.71
CA PRO A 41 26.11 12.09 -7.46
C PRO A 41 26.41 11.72 -6.00
N VAL A 42 27.47 10.93 -5.76
CA VAL A 42 27.87 10.48 -4.41
C VAL A 42 28.16 11.65 -3.46
N VAL A 43 28.65 12.76 -4.01
CA VAL A 43 28.95 13.99 -3.27
C VAL A 43 27.70 14.75 -2.82
N ALA A 44 26.51 14.42 -3.35
CA ALA A 44 25.29 15.11 -2.98
C ALA A 44 24.89 14.77 -1.54
N PRO A 45 24.57 15.75 -0.68
CA PRO A 45 24.18 15.51 0.72
C PRO A 45 22.96 14.59 0.87
N SER A 46 22.08 14.54 -0.14
CA SER A 46 20.89 13.69 -0.19
C SER A 46 21.11 12.33 -0.86
N HIS A 47 22.33 12.02 -1.32
CA HIS A 47 22.66 10.76 -1.99
C HIS A 47 22.32 9.50 -1.16
N PRO A 48 22.57 9.46 0.17
CA PRO A 48 22.18 8.31 0.99
C PRO A 48 20.67 8.06 0.95
N ALA A 49 19.85 9.11 0.88
CA ALA A 49 18.40 8.97 0.78
C ALA A 49 17.96 8.40 -0.56
N TRP A 50 18.63 8.79 -1.66
CA TRP A 50 18.36 8.24 -2.98
C TRP A 50 18.69 6.75 -3.05
N LEU A 51 19.86 6.35 -2.52
CA LEU A 51 20.25 4.94 -2.40
C LEU A 51 19.29 4.16 -1.51
N ARG A 52 18.88 4.75 -0.37
CA ARG A 52 17.93 4.13 0.55
C ARG A 52 16.56 3.93 -0.09
N ALA A 53 16.08 4.90 -0.87
CA ALA A 53 14.84 4.76 -1.65
C ALA A 53 14.96 3.64 -2.69
N GLN A 54 16.11 3.51 -3.36
CA GLN A 54 16.37 2.41 -4.28
C GLN A 54 16.40 1.04 -3.59
N HIS A 55 17.08 0.90 -2.45
CA HIS A 55 17.13 -0.36 -1.70
C HIS A 55 15.76 -0.72 -1.13
N SER A 56 15.03 0.27 -0.63
CA SER A 56 13.65 0.13 -0.16
C SER A 56 12.73 -0.35 -1.27
N LEU A 57 12.83 0.21 -2.48
CA LEU A 57 12.06 -0.23 -3.65
C LEU A 57 12.33 -1.70 -3.99
N VAL A 58 13.60 -2.11 -4.02
CA VAL A 58 13.98 -3.51 -4.29
C VAL A 58 13.45 -4.45 -3.21
N ALA A 59 13.68 -4.11 -1.94
CA ALA A 59 13.24 -4.93 -0.82
C ALA A 59 11.71 -5.08 -0.80
N ALA A 60 10.98 -3.98 -1.04
CA ALA A 60 9.52 -4.00 -1.08
C ALA A 60 8.98 -4.79 -2.29
N ALA A 61 9.58 -4.64 -3.47
CA ALA A 61 9.15 -5.39 -4.65
C ALA A 61 9.41 -6.90 -4.52
N LEU A 62 10.56 -7.29 -3.95
CA LEU A 62 10.85 -8.70 -3.65
C LEU A 62 9.93 -9.26 -2.57
N ALA A 63 9.69 -8.49 -1.50
CA ALA A 63 8.76 -8.88 -0.44
C ALA A 63 7.33 -9.03 -0.97
N LEU A 64 6.90 -8.19 -1.92
CA LEU A 64 5.61 -8.33 -2.59
C LEU A 64 5.51 -9.65 -3.36
N VAL A 65 6.52 -9.98 -4.18
CA VAL A 65 6.57 -11.25 -4.93
C VAL A 65 6.52 -12.45 -3.98
N LEU A 66 7.27 -12.42 -2.87
CA LEU A 66 7.25 -13.49 -1.87
C LEU A 66 5.91 -13.58 -1.14
N ALA A 67 5.29 -12.43 -0.82
CA ALA A 67 3.98 -12.38 -0.19
C ALA A 67 2.89 -12.93 -1.12
N ASP A 68 2.93 -12.61 -2.41
CA ASP A 68 2.01 -13.16 -3.43
C ASP A 68 2.14 -14.68 -3.55
N LEU A 69 3.38 -15.21 -3.55
CA LEU A 69 3.63 -16.66 -3.57
C LEU A 69 3.14 -17.35 -2.31
N GLY A 70 3.40 -16.76 -1.14
CA GLY A 70 2.88 -17.27 0.12
C GLY A 70 1.36 -17.26 0.13
N TRP A 71 0.75 -16.17 -0.33
CA TRP A 71 -0.69 -16.01 -0.37
C TRP A 71 -1.35 -17.07 -1.27
N LEU A 72 -0.76 -17.37 -2.43
CA LEU A 72 -1.24 -18.43 -3.32
C LEU A 72 -1.37 -19.78 -2.61
N VAL A 73 -0.39 -20.16 -1.78
CA VAL A 73 -0.42 -21.43 -1.04
C VAL A 73 -1.57 -21.44 -0.03
N TYR A 74 -1.74 -20.35 0.71
CA TYR A 74 -2.81 -20.24 1.70
C TYR A 74 -4.20 -20.19 1.06
N GLU A 75 -4.34 -19.51 -0.08
CA GLU A 75 -5.58 -19.46 -0.84
C GLU A 75 -5.93 -20.84 -1.41
N ALA A 76 -4.97 -21.53 -2.03
CA ALA A 76 -5.18 -22.89 -2.54
C ALA A 76 -5.55 -23.88 -1.41
N ALA A 77 -4.94 -23.74 -0.23
CA ALA A 77 -5.29 -24.53 0.96
C ALA A 77 -6.73 -24.28 1.41
N SER A 78 -7.15 -23.02 1.43
CA SER A 78 -8.51 -22.60 1.81
C SER A 78 -9.54 -23.10 0.79
N MET A 79 -9.31 -22.90 -0.51
CA MET A 79 -10.22 -23.28 -1.58
C MET A 79 -10.39 -24.80 -1.72
N SER A 80 -9.32 -25.57 -1.50
CA SER A 80 -9.36 -27.04 -1.63
C SER A 80 -9.95 -27.76 -0.41
N GLY A 81 -9.99 -27.10 0.75
CA GLY A 81 -10.40 -27.73 2.02
C GLY A 81 -9.42 -28.78 2.57
N ALA A 82 -8.33 -29.08 1.84
CA ALA A 82 -7.33 -30.08 2.22
C ALA A 82 -6.24 -29.53 3.17
N GLY A 83 -6.33 -28.24 3.53
CA GLY A 83 -5.32 -27.56 4.33
C GLY A 83 -3.97 -27.42 3.61
N LEU A 84 -2.93 -27.00 4.34
CA LEU A 84 -1.62 -26.72 3.76
C LEU A 84 -0.96 -27.96 3.12
N GLY A 85 -1.26 -29.17 3.61
CA GLY A 85 -0.72 -30.42 3.07
C GLY A 85 -1.19 -30.73 1.65
N GLY A 86 -2.40 -30.28 1.28
CA GLY A 86 -2.97 -30.44 -0.07
C GLY A 86 -2.81 -29.23 -0.98
N ALA A 87 -2.32 -28.09 -0.45
CA ALA A 87 -2.30 -26.81 -1.16
C ALA A 87 -1.57 -26.87 -2.51
N PHE A 88 -0.37 -27.44 -2.53
CA PHE A 88 0.46 -27.51 -3.75
C PHE A 88 -0.19 -28.32 -4.86
N ALA A 89 -0.94 -29.37 -4.52
CA ALA A 89 -1.68 -30.18 -5.50
C ALA A 89 -2.90 -29.41 -6.07
N ALA A 90 -3.47 -28.48 -5.31
CA ALA A 90 -4.60 -27.66 -5.72
C ALA A 90 -4.21 -26.43 -6.57
N ILE A 91 -2.97 -25.95 -6.47
CA ILE A 91 -2.50 -24.74 -7.18
C ILE A 91 -2.77 -24.80 -8.70
N PRO A 92 -2.43 -25.88 -9.45
CA PRO A 92 -2.65 -25.90 -10.90
C PRO A 92 -4.12 -25.73 -11.28
N VAL A 93 -5.02 -26.38 -10.54
CA VAL A 93 -6.47 -26.29 -10.74
C VAL A 93 -6.96 -24.89 -10.41
N MET A 94 -6.52 -24.31 -9.27
CA MET A 94 -6.84 -22.95 -8.89
C MET A 94 -6.42 -21.95 -9.98
N LEU A 95 -5.17 -22.03 -10.46
CA LEU A 95 -4.65 -21.11 -11.48
C LEU A 95 -5.35 -21.25 -12.84
N ALA A 96 -5.69 -22.47 -13.25
CA ALA A 96 -6.28 -22.74 -14.56
C ALA A 96 -7.80 -22.55 -14.61
N GLN A 97 -8.51 -22.77 -13.50
CA GLN A 97 -9.97 -22.91 -13.51
C GLN A 97 -10.70 -21.88 -12.65
N THR A 98 -10.00 -20.97 -11.97
CA THR A 98 -10.65 -20.01 -11.07
C THR A 98 -10.36 -18.57 -11.47
N HIS A 99 -11.35 -17.71 -11.23
CA HIS A 99 -11.18 -16.27 -11.37
C HIS A 99 -10.06 -15.75 -10.45
N THR A 100 -10.01 -16.24 -9.21
CA THR A 100 -8.97 -15.89 -8.23
C THR A 100 -7.57 -16.19 -8.75
N GLY A 101 -7.38 -17.36 -9.38
CA GLY A 101 -6.12 -17.76 -10.00
C GLY A 101 -5.68 -16.83 -11.14
N PHE A 102 -6.62 -16.42 -12.00
CA PHE A 102 -6.36 -15.44 -13.06
C PHE A 102 -6.00 -14.06 -12.49
N ALA A 103 -6.80 -13.53 -11.56
CA ALA A 103 -6.57 -12.24 -10.91
C ALA A 103 -5.22 -12.20 -10.18
N TRP A 104 -4.87 -13.28 -9.47
CA TRP A 104 -3.58 -13.45 -8.82
C TRP A 104 -2.45 -13.45 -9.86
N SER A 105 -2.60 -14.17 -10.97
CA SER A 105 -1.57 -14.24 -12.02
C SER A 105 -1.28 -12.86 -12.63
N VAL A 106 -2.32 -12.04 -12.83
CA VAL A 106 -2.18 -10.65 -13.29
C VAL A 106 -1.42 -9.82 -12.25
N ALA A 107 -1.80 -9.88 -10.98
CA ALA A 107 -1.13 -9.15 -9.91
C ALA A 107 0.35 -9.57 -9.78
N PHE A 108 0.61 -10.87 -9.77
CA PHE A 108 1.92 -11.47 -9.64
C PHE A 108 2.84 -11.12 -10.83
N ALA A 109 2.33 -11.16 -12.06
CA ALA A 109 3.09 -10.74 -13.23
C ALA A 109 3.51 -9.27 -13.12
N GLY A 110 2.61 -8.39 -12.68
CA GLY A 110 2.94 -6.99 -12.38
C GLY A 110 4.02 -6.86 -11.29
N ALA A 111 3.92 -7.65 -10.22
CA ALA A 111 4.90 -7.64 -9.11
C ALA A 111 6.29 -8.10 -9.57
N VAL A 112 6.36 -9.14 -10.41
CA VAL A 112 7.60 -9.62 -11.01
C VAL A 112 8.22 -8.56 -11.93
N VAL A 113 7.45 -7.92 -12.80
CA VAL A 113 7.97 -6.82 -13.65
C VAL A 113 8.48 -5.66 -12.78
N LEU A 114 7.74 -5.29 -11.73
CA LEU A 114 8.17 -4.27 -10.78
C LEU A 114 9.49 -4.64 -10.10
N ALA A 115 9.67 -5.90 -9.67
CA ALA A 115 10.89 -6.40 -9.07
C ALA A 115 12.07 -6.41 -10.07
N ILE A 116 11.84 -6.84 -11.32
CA ILE A 116 12.86 -6.79 -12.39
C ILE A 116 13.33 -5.37 -12.62
N VAL A 117 12.40 -4.41 -12.79
CA VAL A 117 12.76 -3.00 -12.98
C VAL A 117 13.48 -2.43 -11.75
N ALA A 118 13.03 -2.78 -10.54
CA ALA A 118 13.68 -2.35 -9.31
C ALA A 118 15.14 -2.87 -9.22
N LEU A 119 15.39 -4.12 -9.56
CA LEU A 119 16.71 -4.77 -9.52
C LEU A 119 17.64 -4.28 -10.63
N ALA A 120 17.14 -4.18 -11.86
CA ALA A 120 17.92 -3.78 -13.02
C ALA A 120 18.28 -2.28 -13.00
N LYS A 121 17.55 -1.47 -12.23
CA LYS A 121 17.74 -0.01 -12.10
C LYS A 121 17.83 0.74 -13.46
N PRO A 122 17.01 0.39 -14.46
CA PRO A 122 17.11 1.04 -15.76
C PRO A 122 16.71 2.52 -15.64
N GLU A 123 17.35 3.37 -16.44
CA GLU A 123 17.03 4.79 -16.52
C GLU A 123 16.32 5.13 -17.83
N GLY A 124 15.68 6.30 -17.88
CA GLY A 124 14.99 6.80 -19.07
C GLY A 124 13.47 6.57 -19.10
N PRO A 125 12.77 7.21 -20.05
CA PRO A 125 11.31 7.30 -20.04
C PRO A 125 10.61 5.93 -20.18
N VAL A 126 11.16 5.02 -20.98
CA VAL A 126 10.61 3.67 -21.17
C VAL A 126 10.61 2.89 -19.86
N ALA A 127 11.72 2.90 -19.11
CA ALA A 127 11.82 2.26 -17.81
C ALA A 127 10.75 2.77 -16.82
N HIS A 128 10.50 4.08 -16.82
CA HIS A 128 9.47 4.68 -15.98
C HIS A 128 8.06 4.26 -16.42
N ALA A 129 7.81 4.22 -17.74
CA ALA A 129 6.53 3.75 -18.27
C ALA A 129 6.26 2.29 -17.89
N VAL A 130 7.26 1.40 -18.02
CA VAL A 130 7.16 0.00 -17.61
C VAL A 130 6.91 -0.13 -16.11
N LEU A 131 7.61 0.64 -15.27
CA LEU A 131 7.40 0.63 -13.82
C LEU A 131 5.95 1.02 -13.46
N TRP A 132 5.46 2.14 -13.99
CA TRP A 132 4.12 2.63 -13.66
C TRP A 132 3.02 1.76 -14.26
N PHE A 133 3.25 1.18 -15.43
CA PHE A 133 2.37 0.16 -15.99
C PHE A 133 2.30 -1.08 -15.08
N ALA A 134 3.43 -1.58 -14.60
CA ALA A 134 3.48 -2.69 -13.65
C ALA A 134 2.70 -2.37 -12.36
N VAL A 135 2.83 -1.15 -11.82
CA VAL A 135 2.05 -0.69 -10.66
C VAL A 135 0.54 -0.74 -10.91
N ILE A 136 0.09 -0.31 -12.10
CA ILE A 136 -1.33 -0.38 -12.50
C ILE A 136 -1.77 -1.85 -12.61
N VAL A 137 -0.97 -2.71 -13.22
CA VAL A 137 -1.24 -4.15 -13.37
C VAL A 137 -1.38 -4.84 -12.00
N VAL A 138 -0.47 -4.55 -11.05
CA VAL A 138 -0.57 -5.06 -9.68
C VAL A 138 -1.89 -4.62 -9.04
N ALA A 139 -2.21 -3.32 -9.09
CA ALA A 139 -3.43 -2.80 -8.48
C ALA A 139 -4.69 -3.39 -9.10
N ALA A 140 -4.73 -3.56 -10.43
CA ALA A 140 -5.87 -4.13 -11.14
C ALA A 140 -6.06 -5.62 -10.81
N GLY A 141 -4.98 -6.40 -10.80
CA GLY A 141 -5.02 -7.81 -10.39
C GLY A 141 -5.51 -7.98 -8.96
N LYS A 142 -4.97 -7.18 -8.02
CA LYS A 142 -5.40 -7.20 -6.61
C LYS A 142 -6.84 -6.74 -6.41
N ALA A 143 -7.30 -5.76 -7.17
CA ALA A 143 -8.70 -5.32 -7.11
C ALA A 143 -9.67 -6.44 -7.50
N SER A 144 -9.23 -7.35 -8.38
CA SER A 144 -9.99 -8.51 -8.83
C SER A 144 -9.88 -9.73 -7.88
N LEU A 145 -9.11 -9.66 -6.79
CA LEU A 145 -9.05 -10.75 -5.80
C LEU A 145 -10.18 -10.70 -4.75
N GLY A 146 -10.78 -9.53 -4.54
CA GLY A 146 -11.82 -9.34 -3.51
C GLY A 146 -13.23 -9.20 -4.08
N HIS A 147 -14.19 -8.90 -3.20
CA HIS A 147 -15.62 -8.76 -3.51
C HIS A 147 -15.99 -7.75 -4.62
N ALA A 148 -15.07 -6.88 -5.01
CA ALA A 148 -15.29 -6.02 -6.18
C ALA A 148 -15.50 -6.85 -7.47
N ALA A 149 -14.84 -8.00 -7.57
CA ALA A 149 -14.97 -8.92 -8.70
C ALA A 149 -16.29 -9.69 -8.73
N ASP A 150 -17.07 -9.72 -7.65
CA ASP A 150 -18.35 -10.45 -7.58
C ASP A 150 -19.38 -9.91 -8.61
N THR A 151 -19.19 -8.65 -9.05
CA THR A 151 -19.99 -8.01 -10.11
C THR A 151 -19.38 -8.14 -11.52
N GLY A 152 -18.32 -8.95 -11.66
CA GLY A 152 -17.58 -9.20 -12.89
C GLY A 152 -16.20 -8.52 -12.95
N PRO A 153 -15.25 -9.07 -13.74
CA PRO A 153 -13.85 -8.62 -13.78
C PRO A 153 -13.64 -7.25 -14.43
N LEU A 154 -14.56 -6.80 -15.29
CA LEU A 154 -14.51 -5.49 -15.97
C LEU A 154 -15.59 -4.53 -15.45
N SER A 155 -16.03 -4.73 -14.21
CA SER A 155 -17.06 -3.91 -13.59
C SER A 155 -16.52 -2.55 -13.12
N ALA A 156 -17.43 -1.58 -12.98
CA ALA A 156 -17.12 -0.32 -12.32
C ALA A 156 -16.62 -0.53 -10.88
N ALA A 157 -16.99 -1.66 -10.25
CA ALA A 157 -16.53 -2.07 -8.94
C ALA A 157 -15.02 -2.32 -8.90
N VAL A 158 -14.52 -3.11 -9.84
CA VAL A 158 -13.08 -3.36 -9.99
C VAL A 158 -12.34 -2.08 -10.33
N GLY A 159 -12.91 -1.22 -11.17
CA GLY A 159 -12.34 0.09 -11.49
C GLY A 159 -12.16 1.00 -10.26
N VAL A 160 -13.21 1.15 -9.45
CA VAL A 160 -13.14 1.94 -8.19
C VAL A 160 -12.15 1.32 -7.21
N GLN A 161 -12.14 0.00 -7.06
CA GLN A 161 -11.20 -0.68 -6.17
C GLN A 161 -9.75 -0.55 -6.66
N THR A 162 -9.51 -0.61 -7.97
CA THR A 162 -8.18 -0.39 -8.56
C THR A 162 -7.69 1.03 -8.27
N LEU A 163 -8.55 2.03 -8.47
CA LEU A 163 -8.22 3.42 -8.15
C LEU A 163 -7.99 3.61 -6.64
N HIS A 164 -8.77 2.95 -5.79
CA HIS A 164 -8.56 2.95 -4.35
C HIS A 164 -7.18 2.41 -3.99
N LEU A 165 -6.82 1.23 -4.52
CA LEU A 165 -5.52 0.59 -4.27
C LEU A 165 -4.36 1.48 -4.74
N LEU A 166 -4.45 2.06 -5.94
CA LEU A 166 -3.45 3.01 -6.44
C LEU A 166 -3.33 4.26 -5.53
N ALA A 167 -4.45 4.85 -5.13
CA ALA A 167 -4.45 6.03 -4.27
C ALA A 167 -3.88 5.71 -2.87
N THR A 168 -4.23 4.56 -2.29
CA THR A 168 -3.66 4.08 -1.03
C THR A 168 -2.19 3.73 -1.15
N ALA A 169 -1.74 3.20 -2.29
CA ALA A 169 -0.33 2.93 -2.55
C ALA A 169 0.49 4.22 -2.67
N VAL A 170 -0.08 5.29 -3.23
CA VAL A 170 0.57 6.60 -3.25
C VAL A 170 0.60 7.23 -1.85
N TRP A 171 -0.53 7.36 -1.16
CA TRP A 171 -0.56 7.98 0.17
C TRP A 171 0.20 7.13 1.20
N GLY A 172 -0.24 5.90 1.40
CA GLY A 172 0.36 4.99 2.37
C GLY A 172 1.80 4.66 2.01
N GLY A 173 2.14 4.53 0.73
CA GLY A 173 3.49 4.28 0.29
C GLY A 173 4.45 5.43 0.59
N LEU A 174 4.05 6.67 0.31
CA LEU A 174 4.85 7.84 0.63
C LEU A 174 5.10 7.96 2.13
N VAL A 175 4.08 7.67 2.94
CA VAL A 175 4.18 7.68 4.40
C VAL A 175 5.09 6.57 4.90
N LEU A 176 4.90 5.32 4.45
CA LEU A 176 5.73 4.17 4.83
C LEU A 176 7.18 4.35 4.38
N ALA A 177 7.42 4.59 3.09
CA ALA A 177 8.76 4.73 2.55
C ALA A 177 9.46 5.98 3.10
N GLY A 178 8.71 7.07 3.26
CA GLY A 178 9.21 8.30 3.85
C GLY A 178 9.59 8.13 5.31
N GLY A 179 8.65 7.69 6.14
CA GLY A 179 8.78 7.61 7.60
C GLY A 179 9.64 6.46 8.12
N LEU A 180 9.73 5.34 7.40
CA LEU A 180 10.47 4.15 7.85
C LEU A 180 11.85 4.02 7.20
N ALA A 181 12.02 4.45 5.95
CA ALA A 181 13.24 4.18 5.19
C ALA A 181 14.02 5.42 4.79
N VAL A 182 13.39 6.37 4.10
CA VAL A 182 14.09 7.37 3.28
C VAL A 182 14.38 8.69 4.02
N LEU A 183 13.40 9.29 4.69
CA LEU A 183 13.64 10.57 5.38
C LEU A 183 14.50 10.45 6.65
N PRO A 184 14.54 9.31 7.39
CA PRO A 184 15.45 9.14 8.52
C PRO A 184 16.92 9.40 8.18
N VAL A 185 17.35 9.06 6.95
CA VAL A 185 18.75 9.25 6.52
C VAL A 185 19.06 10.68 6.05
N LEU A 186 18.07 11.57 5.95
CA LEU A 186 18.25 13.01 5.70
C LEU A 186 18.43 13.81 7.00
N GLY A 187 19.24 13.31 7.93
CA GLY A 187 19.40 13.88 9.27
C GLY A 187 20.43 15.01 9.38
N SER A 188 21.37 15.12 8.44
CA SER A 188 22.42 16.13 8.51
C SER A 188 21.90 17.55 8.24
N SER A 189 22.58 18.56 8.78
CA SER A 189 22.28 19.97 8.50
C SER A 189 22.45 20.30 7.01
N VAL A 190 23.45 19.70 6.36
CA VAL A 190 23.73 19.91 4.92
C VAL A 190 22.65 19.31 4.02
N ALA A 191 21.99 18.22 4.44
CA ALA A 191 20.86 17.61 3.71
C ALA A 191 19.50 18.28 4.00
N ARG A 192 19.47 19.32 4.84
CA ARG A 192 18.22 19.91 5.34
C ARG A 192 17.33 20.50 4.25
N GLY A 193 17.93 21.18 3.27
CA GLY A 193 17.21 21.72 2.14
C GLY A 193 16.48 20.63 1.34
N ALA A 194 17.13 19.49 1.13
CA ALA A 194 16.52 18.34 0.46
C ALA A 194 15.38 17.74 1.29
N LEU A 195 15.55 17.59 2.61
CA LEU A 195 14.48 17.14 3.51
C LEU A 195 13.23 18.03 3.39
N ILE A 196 13.41 19.35 3.38
CA ILE A 196 12.31 20.31 3.25
C ILE A 196 11.59 20.15 1.90
N ARG A 197 12.33 20.16 0.77
CA ARG A 197 11.74 20.07 -0.57
C ARG A 197 11.02 18.74 -0.79
N ILE A 198 11.65 17.63 -0.42
CA ILE A 198 11.05 16.30 -0.51
C ILE A 198 9.85 16.18 0.43
N GLY A 199 9.94 16.72 1.66
CA GLY A 199 8.84 16.75 2.61
C GLY A 199 7.63 17.54 2.10
N GLN A 200 7.85 18.68 1.42
CA GLN A 200 6.79 19.45 0.77
C GLN A 200 6.13 18.66 -0.36
N GLN A 201 6.93 18.03 -1.22
CA GLN A 201 6.41 17.22 -2.32
C GLN A 201 5.62 16.00 -1.82
N LEU A 202 6.13 15.31 -0.80
CA LEU A 202 5.46 14.21 -0.11
C LEU A 202 4.12 14.68 0.46
N SER A 203 4.10 15.77 1.23
CA SER A 203 2.88 16.28 1.86
C SER A 203 1.83 16.70 0.82
N ARG A 204 2.24 17.38 -0.26
CA ARG A 204 1.32 17.79 -1.34
C ARG A 204 0.74 16.58 -2.06
N THR A 205 1.57 15.61 -2.43
CA THR A 205 1.13 14.42 -3.16
C THR A 205 0.23 13.53 -2.29
N SER A 206 0.58 13.37 -1.01
CA SER A 206 -0.23 12.63 -0.03
C SER A 206 -1.60 13.28 0.16
N ALA A 207 -1.68 14.60 0.27
CA ALA A 207 -2.96 15.31 0.41
C ALA A 207 -3.88 15.10 -0.80
N ILE A 208 -3.34 15.09 -2.03
CA ILE A 208 -4.11 14.79 -3.24
C ILE A 208 -4.57 13.32 -3.21
N ALA A 209 -3.68 12.39 -2.91
CA ALA A 209 -4.01 10.96 -2.83
C ALA A 209 -5.10 10.67 -1.79
N VAL A 210 -5.07 11.34 -0.64
CA VAL A 210 -6.11 11.24 0.40
C VAL A 210 -7.50 11.54 -0.14
N VAL A 211 -7.66 12.56 -0.99
CA VAL A 211 -8.98 12.90 -1.58
C VAL A 211 -9.53 11.70 -2.37
N PHE A 212 -8.68 11.06 -3.19
CA PHE A 212 -9.06 9.86 -3.93
C PHE A 212 -9.32 8.67 -3.02
N VAL A 213 -8.51 8.46 -1.98
CA VAL A 213 -8.70 7.37 -0.99
C VAL A 213 -10.04 7.51 -0.28
N LEU A 214 -10.39 8.72 0.17
CA LEU A 214 -11.67 8.96 0.84
C LEU A 214 -12.85 8.79 -0.11
N GLY A 215 -12.79 9.38 -1.31
CA GLY A 215 -13.87 9.25 -2.31
C GLY A 215 -14.13 7.80 -2.73
N THR A 216 -13.07 7.09 -3.14
CA THR A 216 -13.19 5.67 -3.52
C THR A 216 -13.50 4.77 -2.34
N GLY A 217 -13.00 5.09 -1.14
CA GLY A 217 -13.31 4.37 0.10
C GLY A 217 -14.78 4.45 0.48
N VAL A 218 -15.42 5.61 0.32
CA VAL A 218 -16.87 5.79 0.51
C VAL A 218 -17.65 4.94 -0.48
N LEU A 219 -17.28 4.97 -1.78
CA LEU A 219 -17.96 4.15 -2.80
C LEU A 219 -17.86 2.64 -2.49
N ASN A 220 -16.69 2.18 -2.06
CA ASN A 220 -16.48 0.79 -1.64
C ASN A 220 -17.27 0.43 -0.38
N ALA A 221 -17.32 1.32 0.61
CA ALA A 221 -18.09 1.12 1.83
C ALA A 221 -19.60 1.06 1.56
N LEU A 222 -20.14 1.95 0.71
CA LEU A 222 -21.55 1.93 0.32
C LEU A 222 -21.93 0.61 -0.35
N ARG A 223 -21.05 0.07 -1.21
CA ARG A 223 -21.25 -1.27 -1.80
C ARG A 223 -21.24 -2.35 -0.71
N GLY A 224 -20.25 -2.35 0.17
CA GLY A 224 -20.15 -3.33 1.25
C GLY A 224 -21.32 -3.31 2.24
N LEU A 225 -21.97 -2.15 2.39
CA LEU A 225 -23.16 -1.96 3.23
C LEU A 225 -24.47 -2.37 2.56
N GLY A 226 -24.54 -2.45 1.23
CA GLY A 226 -25.75 -2.87 0.50
C GLY A 226 -26.96 -1.96 0.69
N GLY A 227 -26.74 -0.67 0.99
CA GLY A 227 -27.83 0.32 1.15
C GLY A 227 -28.44 0.42 2.55
N SER A 228 -27.91 -0.29 3.55
CA SER A 228 -28.33 -0.18 4.96
C SER A 228 -27.13 0.10 5.86
N LEU A 229 -27.34 0.88 6.93
CA LEU A 229 -26.32 1.11 7.96
C LEU A 229 -26.32 0.03 9.05
N ALA A 230 -27.33 -0.84 9.08
CA ALA A 230 -27.44 -1.91 10.07
C ALA A 230 -26.19 -2.81 10.19
N PRO A 231 -25.46 -3.14 9.09
CA PRO A 231 -24.26 -3.96 9.20
C PRO A 231 -23.11 -3.31 9.96
N LEU A 232 -23.11 -1.97 10.16
CA LEU A 232 -22.03 -1.28 10.88
C LEU A 232 -21.90 -1.77 12.32
N ASP A 233 -23.03 -1.89 13.02
CA ASP A 233 -23.07 -2.34 14.41
C ASP A 233 -23.35 -3.84 14.53
N GLY A 234 -24.12 -4.38 13.58
CA GLY A 234 -24.60 -5.75 13.58
C GLY A 234 -23.64 -6.81 13.03
N SER A 235 -22.50 -6.41 12.43
CA SER A 235 -21.57 -7.37 11.80
C SER A 235 -20.11 -7.17 12.20
N THR A 236 -19.32 -8.26 12.16
CA THR A 236 -17.86 -8.18 12.33
C THR A 236 -17.23 -7.28 11.26
N TRP A 237 -17.72 -7.35 10.02
CA TRP A 237 -17.25 -6.51 8.92
C TRP A 237 -17.42 -5.01 9.24
N GLY A 238 -18.58 -4.62 9.77
CA GLY A 238 -18.87 -3.26 10.20
C GLY A 238 -17.93 -2.76 11.29
N ARG A 239 -17.66 -3.58 12.32
CA ARG A 239 -16.73 -3.25 13.40
C ARG A 239 -15.28 -3.07 12.90
N VAL A 240 -14.82 -3.93 11.99
CA VAL A 240 -13.49 -3.78 11.37
C VAL A 240 -13.44 -2.54 10.48
N LEU A 241 -14.52 -2.21 9.76
CA LEU A 241 -14.61 -0.98 8.98
C LEU A 241 -14.50 0.26 9.88
N LEU A 242 -15.22 0.27 11.01
CA LEU A 242 -15.12 1.36 12.00
C LEU A 242 -13.69 1.49 12.55
N LEU A 243 -13.04 0.38 12.90
CA LEU A 243 -11.63 0.39 13.31
C LEU A 243 -10.73 0.97 12.22
N LYS A 244 -10.91 0.56 10.96
CA LYS A 244 -10.16 1.11 9.82
C LYS A 244 -10.38 2.62 9.69
N LEU A 245 -11.61 3.09 9.84
CA LEU A 245 -11.93 4.53 9.78
C LEU A 245 -11.30 5.31 10.94
N LEU A 246 -11.25 4.76 12.15
CA LEU A 246 -10.54 5.36 13.29
C LEU A 246 -9.04 5.46 13.03
N LEU A 247 -8.42 4.41 12.49
CA LEU A 247 -7.00 4.42 12.13
C LEU A 247 -6.70 5.42 11.00
N VAL A 248 -7.58 5.51 10.00
CA VAL A 248 -7.49 6.52 8.93
C VAL A 248 -7.62 7.92 9.51
N ALA A 249 -8.56 8.16 10.43
CA ALA A 249 -8.72 9.45 11.09
C ALA A 249 -7.47 9.83 11.90
N LEU A 250 -6.88 8.88 12.64
CA LEU A 250 -5.61 9.09 13.34
C LEU A 250 -4.47 9.43 12.37
N ALA A 251 -4.36 8.71 11.25
CA ALA A 251 -3.36 9.01 10.21
C ALA A 251 -3.57 10.41 9.62
N LEU A 252 -4.82 10.85 9.40
CA LEU A 252 -5.13 12.20 8.93
C LEU A 252 -4.76 13.28 9.96
N VAL A 253 -4.98 13.02 11.25
CA VAL A 253 -4.55 13.93 12.33
C VAL A 253 -3.03 14.05 12.33
N LEU A 254 -2.29 12.93 12.26
CA LEU A 254 -0.83 12.93 12.20
C LEU A 254 -0.31 13.64 10.95
N GLY A 255 -0.86 13.33 9.77
CA GLY A 255 -0.51 13.99 8.52
C GLY A 255 -0.86 15.49 8.53
N GLY A 256 -1.96 15.86 9.17
CA GLY A 256 -2.37 17.25 9.40
C GLY A 256 -1.42 18.00 10.32
N LEU A 257 -1.04 17.42 11.46
CA LEU A 257 -0.01 17.97 12.35
C LEU A 257 1.31 18.15 11.61
N ASN A 258 1.68 17.16 10.78
CA ASN A 258 2.90 17.23 10.00
C ASN A 258 2.85 18.35 8.95
N ARG A 259 1.73 18.48 8.23
CA ARG A 259 1.53 19.47 7.15
C ARG A 259 1.37 20.90 7.65
N PHE A 260 0.60 21.11 8.71
CA PHE A 260 0.20 22.44 9.17
C PHE A 260 1.05 22.97 10.33
N SER A 261 1.75 22.10 11.06
CA SER A 261 2.60 22.51 12.19
C SER A 261 4.08 22.17 11.97
N ALA A 262 4.44 20.89 11.86
CA ALA A 262 5.85 20.47 11.86
C ALA A 262 6.61 20.92 10.60
N LEU A 263 6.05 20.72 9.41
CA LEU A 263 6.70 21.10 8.15
C LEU A 263 6.87 22.63 8.01
N PRO A 264 5.87 23.48 8.32
CA PRO A 264 6.05 24.94 8.32
C PRO A 264 7.07 25.44 9.34
N ARG A 265 7.18 24.80 10.51
CA ARG A 265 8.24 25.11 11.49
C ARG A 265 9.62 24.74 10.95
N LEU A 266 9.77 23.50 10.46
CA LEU A 266 11.00 23.02 9.83
C LEU A 266 11.47 23.92 8.69
N ARG A 267 10.55 24.46 7.89
CA ARG A 267 10.84 25.42 6.81
C ARG A 267 11.37 26.76 7.31
N ARG A 268 10.87 27.24 8.45
CA ARG A 268 11.24 28.55 9.01
C ARG A 268 12.59 28.49 9.72
N THR A 269 12.83 27.43 10.49
CA THR A 269 14.00 27.35 11.38
C THR A 269 15.15 26.54 10.78
N ALA A 270 14.85 25.57 9.91
CA ALA A 270 15.79 24.54 9.48
C ALA A 270 16.51 23.82 10.65
N SER A 271 15.94 23.85 11.86
CA SER A 271 16.57 23.40 13.11
C SER A 271 16.53 21.88 13.25
N THR A 272 17.59 21.26 13.79
CA THR A 272 17.65 19.81 14.00
C THR A 272 16.44 19.27 14.77
N GLU A 273 16.00 19.97 15.81
CA GLU A 273 14.80 19.64 16.56
C GLU A 273 13.56 19.54 15.68
N ASP A 274 13.25 20.56 14.86
CA ASP A 274 12.07 20.54 14.01
C ASP A 274 12.13 19.44 12.93
N ALA A 275 13.33 19.02 12.50
CA ALA A 275 13.46 17.86 11.61
C ALA A 275 13.21 16.53 12.33
N HIS A 276 13.59 16.40 13.60
CA HIS A 276 13.22 15.25 14.41
C HIS A 276 11.70 15.21 14.60
N THR A 277 11.06 16.33 14.93
CA THR A 277 9.60 16.40 15.07
C THR A 277 8.89 15.99 13.77
N PHE A 278 9.27 16.56 12.63
CA PHE A 278 8.70 16.21 11.32
C PHE A 278 8.85 14.71 11.00
N ARG A 279 10.03 14.13 11.23
CA ARG A 279 10.29 12.70 10.97
C ARG A 279 9.55 11.79 11.94
N ASN A 280 9.51 12.14 13.22
CA ASN A 280 8.83 11.32 14.24
C ASN A 280 7.32 11.27 14.00
N ILE A 281 6.69 12.41 13.65
CA ILE A 281 5.26 12.41 13.30
C ILE A 281 5.01 11.55 12.06
N LEU A 282 5.84 11.67 11.01
CA LEU A 282 5.72 10.83 9.82
C LEU A 282 5.94 9.34 10.12
N HIS A 283 6.85 9.02 11.06
CA HIS A 283 7.09 7.66 11.51
C HIS A 283 5.87 7.09 12.24
N LEU A 284 5.25 7.86 13.14
CA LEU A 284 3.99 7.46 13.80
C LEU A 284 2.84 7.31 12.80
N GLU A 285 2.78 8.18 11.79
CA GLU A 285 1.82 8.07 10.69
C GLU A 285 2.04 6.75 9.92
N ALA A 286 3.29 6.37 9.67
CA ALA A 286 3.66 5.11 9.03
C ALA A 286 3.25 3.88 9.84
N LEU A 287 3.47 3.88 11.15
CA LEU A 287 3.02 2.78 12.02
C LEU A 287 1.49 2.67 12.02
N THR A 288 0.79 3.81 12.04
CA THR A 288 -0.68 3.84 11.92
C THR A 288 -1.13 3.28 10.57
N MET A 289 -0.42 3.62 9.48
CA MET A 289 -0.72 3.14 8.13
C MET A 289 -0.56 1.61 7.99
N VAL A 290 0.40 1.00 8.69
CA VAL A 290 0.49 -0.47 8.77
C VAL A 290 -0.79 -1.06 9.36
N GLY A 291 -1.30 -0.46 10.44
CA GLY A 291 -2.60 -0.85 11.02
C GLY A 291 -3.76 -0.71 10.05
N VAL A 292 -3.78 0.36 9.23
CA VAL A 292 -4.81 0.55 8.18
C VAL A 292 -4.75 -0.57 7.14
N PHE A 293 -3.57 -0.98 6.69
CA PHE A 293 -3.42 -2.09 5.74
C PHE A 293 -3.81 -3.44 6.35
N VAL A 294 -3.49 -3.69 7.62
CA VAL A 294 -3.95 -4.90 8.34
C VAL A 294 -5.48 -4.92 8.42
N ALA A 295 -6.11 -3.82 8.81
CA ALA A 295 -7.58 -3.73 8.88
C ALA A 295 -8.23 -3.88 7.48
N ALA A 296 -7.59 -3.33 6.44
CA ALA A 296 -8.04 -3.51 5.05
C ALA A 296 -7.97 -4.97 4.60
N ALA A 297 -6.89 -5.68 4.94
CA ALA A 297 -6.77 -7.12 4.66
C ALA A 297 -7.86 -7.91 5.39
N VAL A 298 -8.09 -7.66 6.69
CA VAL A 298 -9.17 -8.31 7.46
C VAL A 298 -10.53 -8.09 6.79
N LEU A 299 -10.83 -6.86 6.31
CA LEU A 299 -12.08 -6.58 5.60
C LEU A 299 -12.23 -7.38 4.31
N SER A 300 -11.15 -7.56 3.55
CA SER A 300 -11.18 -8.32 2.30
C SER A 300 -11.47 -9.82 2.51
N PHE A 301 -11.14 -10.36 3.68
CA PHE A 301 -11.43 -11.76 4.08
C PHE A 301 -12.62 -11.89 5.04
N SER A 302 -13.41 -10.83 5.20
CA SER A 302 -14.63 -10.83 6.00
C SER A 302 -15.86 -10.86 5.10
N VAL A 303 -16.89 -11.60 5.50
CA VAL A 303 -18.19 -11.59 4.80
C VAL A 303 -18.69 -10.15 4.70
N PRO A 304 -19.04 -9.65 3.49
CA PRO A 304 -19.54 -8.29 3.31
C PRO A 304 -20.74 -7.99 4.21
N GLY A 305 -20.83 -6.75 4.70
CA GLY A 305 -21.88 -6.34 5.63
C GLY A 305 -23.30 -6.64 5.12
N PHE A 306 -23.55 -6.43 3.82
CA PHE A 306 -24.85 -6.72 3.20
C PHE A 306 -25.23 -8.21 3.25
N ALA A 307 -24.25 -9.11 3.24
CA ALA A 307 -24.46 -10.55 3.29
C ALA A 307 -24.47 -11.11 4.73
N ALA A 308 -23.94 -10.34 5.69
CA ALA A 308 -23.80 -10.78 7.09
C ALA A 308 -25.09 -10.65 7.91
N LEU A 309 -26.10 -9.92 7.42
CA LEU A 309 -27.41 -9.74 8.07
C LEU A 309 -28.53 -10.55 7.41
N GLY A 310 -28.23 -11.28 6.32
CA GLY A 310 -29.15 -12.13 5.60
C GLY A 310 -29.13 -13.57 6.08
#